data_AF-A0A1W9PHH0-F1
#
_entry.id   AF-A0A1W9PHH0-F1
#
_cell.length_a   1.000
_cell.length_b   1.000
_cell.length_c   1.000
_cell.angle_alpha   90.00
_cell.angle_beta   90.00
_cell.angle_gamma   90.00
#
_symmetry.space_group_name_H-M   'P 1'
#
loop_
_entity.id
_entity.type
_entity.pdbx_description
1 polymer ?
#
loop_
_entity_poly.entity_id
_entity_poly.type
_entity_poly.pdbx_seq_one_letter_code
_entity_poly.pdbx_strand_id
1 'polypeptide(L)'
;GENNIFVSGDARPMGFSKSGNTSNSEGQYVATIIAQRINKQPVTKWKSPLTICFSAVSINPERSIYIHSEYAYDKTKKSFGFATPVSSENWRGKEGLDNSKGLYNWAEALYIDMFTGA
;
A
#
# COMPACT_ATOMS: atom_id res chain seq x y z
N GLY A 1 -15.42 2.77 17.77
CA GLY A 1 -14.67 1.55 17.46
C GLY A 1 -14.68 0.68 18.70
N GLU A 2 -14.60 -0.64 18.53
CA GLU A 2 -14.61 -1.60 19.65
C GLU A 2 -13.19 -2.02 20.04
N ASN A 3 -12.97 -2.30 21.33
CA ASN A 3 -11.62 -2.56 21.86
C ASN A 3 -10.93 -3.79 21.25
N ASN A 4 -11.72 -4.78 20.82
CA ASN A 4 -11.24 -6.07 20.33
C ASN A 4 -11.61 -6.31 18.85
N ILE A 5 -12.04 -5.27 18.13
CA ILE A 5 -12.34 -5.34 16.70
C ILE A 5 -11.33 -4.47 15.97
N PHE A 6 -10.64 -5.06 15.00
CA PHE A 6 -9.66 -4.39 14.17
C PHE A 6 -10.15 -4.36 12.73
N VAL A 7 -9.99 -3.21 12.07
CA VAL A 7 -10.43 -2.99 10.69
C VAL A 7 -9.23 -2.50 9.88
N SER A 8 -8.98 -3.14 8.74
CA SER A 8 -7.89 -2.81 7.81
C SER A 8 -8.41 -2.75 6.37
N GLY A 9 -7.61 -2.23 5.45
CA GLY A 9 -7.90 -2.19 4.03
C GLY A 9 -9.12 -1.35 3.68
N ASP A 10 -9.89 -1.75 2.67
CA ASP A 10 -10.95 -0.91 2.12
C ASP A 10 -12.09 -0.59 3.10
N ALA A 11 -12.28 -1.39 4.14
CA ALA A 11 -13.35 -1.18 5.12
C ALA A 11 -13.08 -0.01 6.08
N ARG A 12 -11.84 0.46 6.20
CA ARG A 12 -11.49 1.53 7.14
C ARG A 12 -11.75 2.94 6.57
N PRO A 13 -12.11 3.94 7.41
CA PRO A 13 -12.44 5.29 6.94
C PRO A 13 -11.25 6.25 6.84
N MET A 14 -9.99 5.79 6.95
CA MET A 14 -8.81 6.66 6.86
C MET A 14 -8.62 7.19 5.42
N GLY A 15 -7.92 8.30 5.28
CA GLY A 15 -7.64 8.96 3.99
C GLY A 15 -6.52 8.34 3.15
N PHE A 16 -6.18 7.06 3.35
CA PHE A 16 -5.22 6.36 2.49
C PHE A 16 -5.95 5.71 1.32
N SER A 17 -5.22 5.47 0.22
CA SER A 17 -5.73 4.80 -0.96
C SER A 17 -6.33 3.43 -0.59
N LYS A 18 -7.41 3.07 -1.28
CA LYS A 18 -8.08 1.77 -1.17
C LYS A 18 -7.49 0.86 -2.24
N SER A 19 -6.45 0.11 -1.88
CA SER A 19 -5.66 -0.70 -2.79
C SER A 19 -5.20 -1.99 -2.12
N GLY A 20 -4.82 -2.99 -2.94
CA GLY A 20 -4.28 -4.26 -2.44
C GLY A 20 -3.00 -4.05 -1.62
N ASN A 21 -2.08 -3.21 -2.08
CA ASN A 21 -0.82 -2.97 -1.38
C ASN A 21 -1.02 -2.24 -0.03
N THR A 22 -1.93 -1.26 0.01
CA THR A 22 -2.27 -0.57 1.25
C THR A 22 -2.96 -1.52 2.23
N SER A 23 -3.93 -2.31 1.76
CA SER A 23 -4.61 -3.32 2.58
C SER A 23 -3.64 -4.35 3.17
N ASN A 24 -2.67 -4.80 2.37
CA ASN A 24 -1.65 -5.75 2.81
C ASN A 24 -0.74 -5.15 3.88
N SER A 25 -0.12 -3.99 3.62
CA SER A 25 0.77 -3.34 4.59
C SER A 25 0.06 -2.91 5.88
N GLU A 26 -1.20 -2.46 5.80
CA GLU A 26 -2.03 -2.21 6.98
C GLU A 26 -2.37 -3.51 7.73
N GLY A 27 -2.68 -4.59 7.00
CA GLY A 27 -2.98 -5.90 7.55
C GLY A 27 -1.83 -6.44 8.40
N GLN A 28 -0.59 -6.34 7.92
CA GLN A 28 0.61 -6.73 8.66
C GLN A 28 0.81 -5.91 9.95
N TYR A 29 0.56 -4.60 9.88
CA TYR A 29 0.62 -3.72 11.06
C TYR A 29 -0.47 -4.08 12.09
N VAL A 30 -1.70 -4.31 11.64
CA VAL A 30 -2.81 -4.76 12.50
C VAL A 30 -2.51 -6.12 13.14
N ALA A 31 -1.97 -7.09 12.38
CA ALA A 31 -1.56 -8.38 12.91
C ALA A 31 -0.50 -8.23 14.01
N THR A 32 0.46 -7.32 13.83
CA THR A 32 1.47 -6.99 14.85
C THR A 32 0.83 -6.47 16.14
N ILE A 33 -0.13 -5.55 16.04
CA ILE A 33 -0.87 -5.03 17.20
C ILE A 33 -1.62 -6.16 17.92
N ILE A 34 -2.31 -7.02 17.18
CA ILE A 34 -3.08 -8.14 17.76
C ILE A 34 -2.15 -9.07 18.52
N ALA A 35 -1.05 -9.51 17.89
CA ALA A 35 -0.06 -10.40 18.50
C ALA A 35 0.54 -9.78 19.78
N GLN A 36 0.88 -8.50 19.76
CA GLN A 36 1.42 -7.81 20.93
C GLN A 36 0.42 -7.68 22.07
N ARG A 37 -0.85 -7.39 21.76
CA ARG A 37 -1.91 -7.32 22.78
C ARG A 37 -2.11 -8.68 23.46
N ILE A 38 -2.15 -9.77 22.68
CA ILE A 38 -2.23 -11.13 23.20
C ILE A 38 -1.04 -11.41 24.14
N ASN A 39 0.16 -11.01 23.72
CA ASN A 39 1.40 -11.24 24.47
C ASN A 39 1.70 -10.19 25.55
N LYS A 40 0.77 -9.26 25.83
CA LYS A 40 0.92 -8.16 26.81
C LYS A 40 2.21 -7.33 26.60
N GLN A 41 2.61 -7.18 25.33
CA GLN A 41 3.76 -6.38 24.94
C GLN A 41 3.40 -4.87 24.92
N PRO A 42 4.39 -3.97 25.01
CA PRO A 42 4.17 -2.54 24.86
C PRO A 42 3.51 -2.17 23.53
N VAL A 43 2.85 -1.01 23.52
CA VAL A 43 2.18 -0.48 22.33
C VAL A 43 3.21 -0.22 21.22
N THR A 44 2.99 -0.82 20.05
CA THR A 44 3.78 -0.53 18.85
C THR A 44 3.66 0.92 18.42
N LYS A 45 4.79 1.49 18.00
CA LYS A 45 4.81 2.79 17.32
C LYS A 45 4.06 2.68 16.00
N TRP A 46 3.18 3.65 15.74
CA TRP A 46 2.48 3.74 14.47
C TRP A 46 3.46 3.76 13.30
N LYS A 47 3.15 2.96 12.28
CA LYS A 47 3.86 2.92 11.01
C LYS A 47 2.88 3.26 9.89
N SER A 48 3.32 4.09 8.95
CA SER A 48 2.52 4.37 7.77
C SER A 48 2.33 3.09 6.94
N PRO A 49 1.13 2.83 6.41
CA PRO A 49 1.01 1.86 5.34
C PRO A 49 1.68 2.36 4.06
N LEU A 50 1.96 1.42 3.17
CA LEU A 50 2.58 1.66 1.88
C LEU A 50 1.56 1.45 0.78
N THR A 51 1.42 2.42 -0.12
CA THR A 51 0.70 2.22 -1.37
C THR A 51 1.66 2.04 -2.52
N ILE A 52 1.39 1.03 -3.35
CA ILE A 52 1.96 0.87 -4.69
C ILE A 52 0.76 0.56 -5.58
N CYS A 53 0.52 1.39 -6.59
CA CYS A 53 -0.54 1.18 -7.55
C CYS A 53 0.04 1.34 -8.95
N PHE A 54 0.05 0.24 -9.71
CA PHE A 54 0.32 0.28 -11.13
C PHE A 54 -0.99 0.42 -11.91
N SER A 55 -0.94 1.06 -13.07
CA SER A 55 -2.04 1.08 -14.04
C SER A 55 -1.51 0.75 -15.41
N ALA A 56 -1.97 -0.37 -16.00
CA ALA A 56 -1.72 -0.67 -17.40
C ALA A 56 -2.54 0.29 -18.27
N VAL A 57 -1.88 1.04 -19.16
CA VAL A 57 -2.50 2.07 -20.01
C VAL A 57 -2.51 1.69 -21.49
N SER A 58 -1.81 0.62 -21.87
CA SER A 58 -1.79 0.04 -23.21
C SER A 58 -1.41 -1.43 -23.11
N ILE A 59 -1.88 -2.25 -24.05
CA ILE A 59 -1.57 -3.68 -24.15
C ILE A 59 -0.72 -4.04 -25.38
N ASN A 60 -0.59 -3.13 -26.36
CA ASN A 60 0.25 -3.34 -27.54
C ASN A 60 0.88 -2.02 -28.06
N PRO A 61 2.16 -1.73 -27.73
CA PRO A 61 2.95 -2.47 -26.75
C PRO A 61 2.42 -2.23 -25.33
N GLU A 62 2.67 -3.18 -24.43
CA GLU A 62 2.21 -3.05 -23.05
C GLU A 62 2.95 -1.95 -22.31
N ARG A 63 2.21 -1.02 -21.71
CA ARG A 63 2.75 0.13 -20.99
C ARG A 63 2.00 0.37 -19.70
N SER A 64 2.69 0.87 -18.69
CA SER A 64 2.05 1.24 -17.43
C SER A 64 2.63 2.52 -16.83
N ILE A 65 1.87 3.05 -15.87
CA ILE A 65 2.26 4.13 -14.96
C ILE A 65 2.16 3.59 -13.53
N TYR A 66 2.82 4.24 -12.58
CA TYR A 66 2.72 3.85 -11.19
C TYR A 66 2.82 5.01 -10.22
N ILE A 67 2.31 4.79 -9.01
CA ILE A 67 2.58 5.59 -7.83
C ILE A 67 2.99 4.69 -6.68
N HIS A 68 3.98 5.14 -5.92
CA HIS A 68 4.49 4.53 -4.71
C HIS A 68 4.57 5.62 -3.63
N SER A 69 3.96 5.40 -2.47
CA SER A 69 4.01 6.39 -1.39
C SER A 69 3.66 5.81 -0.03
N GLU A 70 4.24 6.41 1.00
CA GLU A 70 3.71 6.36 2.37
C GLU A 70 2.75 7.53 2.61
N TYR A 71 2.18 7.59 3.81
CA TYR A 71 1.22 8.60 4.23
C TYR A 71 1.70 9.33 5.49
N ALA A 72 1.40 10.62 5.55
CA ALA A 72 1.63 11.44 6.73
C ALA A 72 0.38 12.26 7.04
N TYR A 73 0.16 12.53 8.33
CA TYR A 73 -0.92 13.39 8.78
C TYR A 73 -0.52 14.86 8.65
N ASP A 74 -1.24 15.61 7.84
CA ASP A 74 -1.14 17.05 7.75
C ASP A 74 -2.01 17.69 8.84
N LYS A 75 -1.36 18.32 9.83
CA LYS A 75 -2.04 18.98 10.96
C LYS A 75 -2.88 20.17 10.52
N THR A 76 -2.49 20.86 9.45
CA THR A 76 -3.17 22.03 8.91
C THR A 76 -4.43 21.62 8.17
N LYS A 77 -4.32 20.63 7.28
CA LYS A 77 -5.45 20.09 6.50
C LYS A 77 -6.33 19.12 7.30
N LYS A 78 -5.86 18.70 8.48
CA LYS A 78 -6.50 17.69 9.33
C LYS A 78 -6.81 16.39 8.57
N SER A 79 -5.90 16.00 7.69
CA SER A 79 -6.08 14.85 6.79
C SER A 79 -4.75 14.14 6.55
N PHE A 80 -4.83 12.87 6.18
CA PHE A 80 -3.67 12.16 5.64
C PHE A 80 -3.47 12.50 4.16
N GLY A 81 -2.22 12.50 3.73
CA GLY A 81 -1.83 12.65 2.32
C GLY A 81 -0.53 11.91 2.03
N PHE A 82 -0.15 11.85 0.75
CA PHE A 82 1.11 11.25 0.32
C PHE A 82 2.31 11.96 0.96
N ALA A 83 3.18 11.18 1.61
CA ALA A 83 4.36 11.69 2.29
C ALA A 83 5.63 11.56 1.44
N THR A 84 5.73 10.47 0.70
CA THR A 84 6.94 10.10 -0.07
C THR A 84 6.58 9.70 -1.51
N PRO A 85 5.83 10.54 -2.26
CA PRO A 85 5.34 10.13 -3.58
C PRO A 85 6.51 9.96 -4.55
N VAL A 86 6.68 8.75 -5.04
CA VAL A 86 7.47 8.42 -6.23
C VAL A 86 6.50 7.91 -7.27
N SER A 87 6.46 8.54 -8.43
CA SER A 87 5.55 8.15 -9.51
C SER A 87 6.24 8.24 -10.86
N SER A 88 5.75 7.45 -11.79
CA SER A 88 6.03 7.61 -13.21
C SER A 88 4.70 7.67 -13.93
N GLU A 89 4.38 8.86 -14.44
CA GLU A 89 3.16 9.14 -15.20
C GLU A 89 3.42 9.17 -16.71
N ASN A 90 4.69 9.21 -17.12
CA ASN A 90 5.07 9.16 -18.53
C ASN A 90 5.02 7.72 -19.04
N TRP A 91 3.89 7.39 -19.63
CA TRP A 91 3.66 6.08 -20.22
C TRP A 91 4.30 5.89 -21.60
N ARG A 92 4.81 6.94 -22.25
CA ARG A 92 5.33 6.85 -23.62
C ARG A 92 6.79 6.38 -23.65
N GLY A 93 7.19 5.81 -24.78
CA GLY A 93 8.57 5.41 -25.02
C GLY A 93 9.04 4.29 -24.09
N LYS A 94 10.32 4.32 -23.73
CA LYS A 94 10.98 3.29 -22.92
C LYS A 94 10.46 3.23 -21.48
N GLU A 95 10.09 4.36 -20.90
CA GLU A 95 9.65 4.45 -19.50
C GLU A 95 8.39 3.63 -19.23
N GLY A 96 7.33 3.83 -20.02
CA GLY A 96 6.12 3.03 -19.88
C GLY A 96 6.32 1.53 -20.16
N LEU A 97 7.27 1.18 -21.05
CA LEU A 97 7.65 -0.23 -21.32
C LEU A 97 8.42 -0.86 -20.16
N ASP A 98 9.19 -0.09 -19.40
CA ASP A 98 9.90 -0.59 -18.23
C ASP A 98 8.96 -0.67 -17.02
N ASN A 99 8.04 0.28 -16.88
CA ASN A 99 7.00 0.23 -15.87
C ASN A 99 6.11 -1.02 -16.01
N SER A 100 5.80 -1.46 -17.25
CA SER A 100 4.95 -2.65 -17.46
C SER A 100 5.63 -3.93 -16.97
N LYS A 101 6.96 -4.02 -17.03
CA LYS A 101 7.71 -5.10 -16.37
C LYS A 101 7.56 -5.02 -14.85
N GLY A 102 7.57 -3.81 -14.29
CA GLY A 102 7.34 -3.58 -12.86
C GLY A 102 5.96 -3.99 -12.37
N LEU A 103 4.92 -3.81 -13.18
CA LEU A 103 3.53 -4.19 -12.86
C LEU A 103 3.42 -5.67 -12.49
N TYR A 104 3.94 -6.57 -13.33
CA TYR A 104 3.85 -8.02 -13.07
C TYR A 104 4.72 -8.45 -11.90
N ASN A 105 5.95 -7.94 -11.81
CA ASN A 105 6.84 -8.22 -10.68
C ASN A 105 6.21 -7.80 -9.34
N TRP A 106 5.56 -6.64 -9.31
CA TRP A 106 4.83 -6.19 -8.12
C TRP A 106 3.62 -7.08 -7.81
N ALA A 107 2.82 -7.44 -8.82
CA ALA A 107 1.64 -8.27 -8.63
C ALA A 107 2.00 -9.67 -8.08
N GLU A 108 3.05 -10.29 -8.64
CA GLU A 108 3.56 -11.58 -8.18
C GLU A 108 4.12 -11.48 -6.76
N ALA A 109 4.97 -10.49 -6.48
CA ALA A 109 5.55 -10.30 -5.15
C ALA A 109 4.46 -10.05 -4.07
N LEU A 110 3.45 -9.25 -4.39
CA LEU A 110 2.33 -8.99 -3.48
C LEU A 110 1.50 -10.26 -3.24
N TYR A 111 1.25 -11.06 -4.27
CA TYR A 111 0.56 -12.33 -4.13
C TYR A 111 1.31 -13.32 -3.22
N ILE A 112 2.63 -13.44 -3.43
CA ILE A 112 3.51 -14.29 -2.61
C ILE A 112 3.45 -13.86 -1.14
N ASP A 113 3.63 -12.57 -0.88
CA ASP A 113 3.62 -12.02 0.48
C ASP A 113 2.27 -12.26 1.20
N MET A 114 1.14 -12.19 0.48
CA MET A 114 -0.18 -12.39 1.08
C MET A 114 -0.55 -13.87 1.31
N PHE A 115 -0.15 -14.77 0.41
CA PHE A 115 -0.78 -16.10 0.33
C PHE A 115 0.17 -17.29 0.40
N THR A 116 1.46 -17.12 0.14
CA THR A 116 2.40 -18.24 0.14
C THR A 116 3.32 -18.25 1.35
N GLY A 117 3.43 -17.12 2.06
CA GLY A 117 4.44 -16.94 3.12
C GLY A 117 5.83 -16.70 2.54
N ALA A 118 6.70 -16.10 3.35
CA ALA A 118 8.12 -15.90 3.06
C ALA A 118 8.92 -17.21 3.17
#